data_AF-A0A352IAK1-F1
#
_entry.id   AF-A0A352IAK1-F1
#
_cell.length_a   1.000
_cell.length_b   1.000
_cell.length_c   1.000
_cell.angle_alpha   90.00
_cell.angle_beta   90.00
_cell.angle_gamma   90.00
#
_symmetry.space_group_name_H-M   'P 1'
#
loop_
_entity.id
_entity.type
_entity.pdbx_description
1 polymer ?
#
loop_
_entity_poly.entity_id
_entity_poly.type
_entity_poly.pdbx_seq_one_letter_code
_entity_poly.pdbx_strand_id
1 'polypeptide(L)'
;MRRLSLTLILSLLCARAFAQTQNVTVVEYHPAPGQFVNVYPEAETGATHEQMCQRATEALQEEGLVHLGSFGGYVTVQFDHPVPNRKGSDLRIMGNGYYAKNDPVYGKQTLGGTFEPGIVYVGVGSDVSTCRWYELAGSEYYTTETHGFTVTYHKPTAESGPHQRPFSSYDDYLKWEATWTYRDGVRRDSAGSHMKNVYHKQSYWPAWEEGETLTFTAGRLPNNAIDYSGKGTNWFLYRYAADSYGYVDASLNDDIYSTFDIDWAVDSLGRHVDLQEVNFVRVVSAMFQYCGWIGETSTEVSGFQDLHLVDGYDSNPIVIPTRPIPSGIESAKGAAEASGGCYDLTGRRLVQPGKGIYIRNGRKFVGK
;
A
#
# COMPACT_ATOMS: atom_id res chain seq x y z
N MET A 1 11.89 -73.38 -24.60
CA MET A 1 12.85 -72.50 -23.87
C MET A 1 12.96 -71.17 -24.60
N ARG A 2 12.47 -70.07 -23.97
CA ARG A 2 13.14 -68.75 -23.79
C ARG A 2 13.70 -68.08 -25.08
N ARG A 3 13.32 -66.86 -25.50
CA ARG A 3 12.78 -65.66 -24.84
C ARG A 3 12.18 -64.75 -25.94
N LEU A 4 10.97 -64.23 -25.74
CA LEU A 4 10.51 -63.00 -26.40
C LEU A 4 10.99 -61.82 -25.54
N SER A 5 11.80 -60.94 -26.10
CA SER A 5 12.18 -59.67 -25.47
C SER A 5 11.20 -58.60 -25.93
N LEU A 6 10.22 -58.29 -25.07
CA LEU A 6 9.32 -57.15 -25.25
C LEU A 6 9.94 -55.95 -24.51
N THR A 7 10.56 -55.03 -25.25
CA THR A 7 11.11 -53.80 -24.67
C THR A 7 9.98 -52.77 -24.64
N LEU A 8 9.41 -52.56 -23.46
CA LEU A 8 8.45 -51.49 -23.18
C LEU A 8 9.23 -50.18 -22.99
N ILE A 9 9.23 -49.30 -24.00
CA ILE A 9 9.74 -47.94 -23.85
C ILE A 9 8.62 -47.13 -23.20
N LEU A 10 8.71 -46.94 -21.88
CA LEU A 10 7.89 -46.00 -21.14
C LEU A 10 8.52 -44.61 -21.28
N SER A 11 8.08 -43.83 -22.26
CA SER A 11 8.43 -42.42 -22.37
C SER A 11 7.69 -41.64 -21.28
N LEU A 12 8.37 -41.43 -20.14
CA LEU A 12 7.97 -40.42 -19.16
C LEU A 12 8.06 -39.04 -19.82
N LEU A 13 6.93 -38.49 -20.24
CA LEU A 13 6.78 -37.05 -20.43
C LEU A 13 6.84 -36.40 -19.05
N CYS A 14 8.04 -36.02 -18.61
CA CYS A 14 8.17 -34.99 -17.60
C CYS A 14 7.71 -33.67 -18.23
N ALA A 15 6.42 -33.36 -18.09
CA ALA A 15 5.97 -31.99 -18.23
C ALA A 15 6.67 -31.19 -17.13
N ARG A 16 7.74 -30.47 -17.49
CA ARG A 16 8.24 -29.39 -16.63
C ARG A 16 7.10 -28.39 -16.56
N ALA A 17 6.45 -28.28 -15.40
CA ALA A 17 5.62 -27.13 -15.12
C ALA A 17 6.55 -25.91 -15.26
N PHE A 18 6.33 -25.09 -16.28
CA PHE A 18 6.90 -23.77 -16.30
C PHE A 18 6.21 -23.03 -15.17
N ALA A 19 6.98 -22.50 -14.21
CA ALA A 19 6.43 -21.56 -13.24
C ALA A 19 5.75 -20.44 -14.03
N GLN A 20 4.48 -20.18 -13.73
CA GLN A 20 3.76 -19.08 -14.35
C GLN A 20 4.43 -17.78 -13.86
N THR A 21 4.95 -17.00 -14.80
CA THR A 21 5.56 -15.70 -14.50
C THR A 21 4.48 -14.62 -14.48
N GLN A 22 4.70 -13.57 -13.69
CA GLN A 22 3.92 -12.34 -13.74
C GLN A 22 4.69 -11.26 -14.50
N ASN A 23 3.97 -10.34 -15.12
CA ASN A 23 4.47 -9.02 -15.48
C ASN A 23 3.59 -7.96 -14.84
N VAL A 24 4.22 -6.89 -14.37
CA VAL A 24 3.56 -5.75 -13.74
C VAL A 24 3.94 -4.50 -14.53
N THR A 25 2.94 -3.72 -14.93
CA THR A 25 3.11 -2.46 -15.68
C THR A 25 2.57 -1.32 -14.85
N VAL A 26 3.35 -0.25 -14.69
CA VAL A 26 2.87 1.01 -14.09
C VAL A 26 1.99 1.71 -15.11
N VAL A 27 0.74 2.00 -14.73
CA VAL A 27 -0.26 2.67 -15.58
C VAL A 27 -0.54 4.11 -15.13
N GLU A 28 -0.21 4.44 -13.88
CA GLU A 28 -0.21 5.83 -13.39
C GLU A 28 0.95 6.02 -12.40
N TYR A 29 1.65 7.15 -12.51
CA TYR A 29 2.64 7.57 -11.53
C TYR A 29 2.54 9.09 -11.29
N HIS A 30 2.08 9.45 -10.10
CA HIS A 30 1.91 10.83 -9.66
C HIS A 30 2.47 10.97 -8.24
N PRO A 31 3.78 11.10 -8.08
CA PRO A 31 4.38 11.35 -6.79
C PRO A 31 3.97 12.74 -6.30
N ALA A 32 3.78 12.88 -4.98
CA ALA A 32 3.71 14.18 -4.36
C ALA A 32 5.13 14.77 -4.34
N PRO A 33 5.30 16.09 -4.14
CA PRO A 33 6.63 16.66 -4.09
C PRO A 33 7.47 16.07 -2.95
N GLY A 34 8.75 15.82 -3.21
CA GLY A 34 9.65 15.12 -2.28
C GLY A 34 11.12 15.15 -2.72
N GLN A 35 12.02 14.81 -1.80
CA GLN A 35 13.46 14.94 -1.97
C GLN A 35 14.06 13.96 -2.97
N PHE A 36 13.39 12.86 -3.30
CA PHE A 36 13.84 11.91 -4.33
C PHE A 36 12.94 11.91 -5.57
N VAL A 37 11.98 12.83 -5.64
CA VAL A 37 11.23 13.09 -6.87
C VAL A 37 12.22 13.51 -7.96
N ASN A 38 12.02 12.99 -9.17
CA ASN A 38 12.92 13.09 -10.32
C ASN A 38 14.22 12.28 -10.22
N VAL A 39 14.42 11.49 -9.17
CA VAL A 39 15.58 10.59 -9.00
C VAL A 39 15.18 9.12 -9.05
N TYR A 40 14.06 8.76 -8.41
CA TYR A 40 13.56 7.38 -8.37
C TYR A 40 12.10 7.28 -8.84
N PRO A 41 11.85 7.03 -10.15
CA PRO A 41 12.82 6.97 -11.23
C PRO A 41 13.35 8.35 -11.67
N GLU A 42 14.45 8.34 -12.43
CA GLU A 42 15.04 9.58 -12.98
C GLU A 42 14.07 10.26 -13.96
N ALA A 43 13.90 11.56 -13.77
CA ALA A 43 13.06 12.38 -14.65
C ALA A 43 13.86 13.54 -15.24
N GLU A 44 13.72 13.71 -16.54
CA GLU A 44 14.22 14.87 -17.26
C GLU A 44 13.10 15.91 -17.41
N THR A 45 13.47 17.19 -17.48
CA THR A 45 12.51 18.27 -17.74
C THR A 45 11.80 18.04 -19.08
N GLY A 46 10.46 18.06 -19.06
CA GLY A 46 9.65 17.81 -20.25
C GLY A 46 9.40 16.33 -20.55
N ALA A 47 9.76 15.41 -19.63
CA ALA A 47 9.27 14.04 -19.69
C ALA A 47 7.73 14.02 -19.68
N THR A 48 7.15 13.06 -20.42
CA THR A 48 5.72 12.78 -20.40
C THR A 48 5.36 11.82 -19.27
N HIS A 49 4.10 11.82 -18.85
CA HIS A 49 3.61 10.86 -17.87
C HIS A 49 3.80 9.40 -18.32
N GLU A 50 3.59 9.11 -19.60
CA GLU A 50 3.77 7.78 -20.18
C GLU A 50 5.23 7.33 -20.09
N GLN A 51 6.19 8.22 -20.35
CA GLN A 51 7.62 7.93 -20.18
C GLN A 51 7.97 7.68 -18.72
N MET A 52 7.36 8.42 -17.79
CA MET A 52 7.59 8.22 -16.36
C MET A 52 6.99 6.91 -15.85
N CYS A 53 5.81 6.52 -16.34
CA CYS A 53 5.22 5.21 -16.07
C CYS A 53 6.09 4.07 -16.64
N GLN A 54 6.63 4.24 -17.85
CA GLN A 54 7.57 3.26 -18.43
C GLN A 54 8.82 3.12 -17.56
N ARG A 55 9.46 4.23 -17.16
CA ARG A 55 10.65 4.18 -16.30
C ARG A 55 10.36 3.58 -14.92
N ALA A 56 9.20 3.88 -14.34
CA ALA A 56 8.77 3.26 -13.09
C ALA A 56 8.55 1.74 -13.27
N THR A 57 8.01 1.31 -14.41
CA THR A 57 7.88 -0.11 -14.77
C THR A 57 9.24 -0.78 -14.86
N GLU A 58 10.19 -0.18 -15.58
CA GLU A 58 11.57 -0.68 -15.71
C GLU A 58 12.26 -0.76 -14.35
N ALA A 59 12.13 0.27 -13.50
CA ALA A 59 12.67 0.28 -12.15
C ALA A 59 12.15 -0.90 -11.32
N LEU A 60 10.84 -1.19 -11.34
CA LEU A 60 10.28 -2.32 -10.59
C LEU A 60 10.72 -3.69 -11.15
N GLN A 61 11.00 -3.79 -12.45
CA GLN A 61 11.48 -5.03 -13.08
C GLN A 61 12.96 -5.31 -12.77
N GLU A 62 13.75 -4.26 -12.53
CA GLU A 62 15.18 -4.33 -12.25
C GLU A 62 15.50 -4.35 -10.74
N GLU A 63 14.51 -4.68 -9.88
CA GLU A 63 14.63 -4.65 -8.41
C GLU A 63 15.03 -3.26 -7.87
N GLY A 64 14.66 -2.21 -8.60
CA GLY A 64 14.83 -0.80 -8.24
C GLY A 64 13.71 -0.29 -7.32
N LEU A 65 13.59 1.04 -7.26
CA LEU A 65 12.67 1.75 -6.36
C LEU A 65 11.86 2.80 -7.12
N VAL A 66 10.61 2.95 -6.71
CA VAL A 66 9.72 4.04 -7.10
C VAL A 66 9.38 4.85 -5.85
N HIS A 67 9.83 6.11 -5.84
CA HIS A 67 9.60 7.06 -4.76
C HIS A 67 8.27 7.78 -4.96
N LEU A 68 7.43 7.83 -3.92
CA LEU A 68 6.10 8.44 -4.01
C LEU A 68 6.05 9.89 -3.51
N GLY A 69 7.14 10.40 -2.92
CA GLY A 69 7.18 11.72 -2.28
C GLY A 69 6.33 11.81 -1.01
N SER A 70 5.89 13.02 -0.68
CA SER A 70 5.07 13.29 0.51
C SER A 70 3.66 12.67 0.43
N PHE A 71 2.80 12.99 1.40
CA PHE A 71 1.43 12.47 1.47
C PHE A 71 0.68 12.59 0.14
N GLY A 72 0.01 11.50 -0.23
CA GLY A 72 -0.94 11.45 -1.33
C GLY A 72 -0.32 11.08 -2.68
N GLY A 73 1.02 11.15 -2.81
CA GLY A 73 1.70 10.66 -3.99
C GLY A 73 1.50 9.15 -4.18
N TYR A 74 1.37 8.70 -5.42
CA TYR A 74 0.96 7.32 -5.70
C TYR A 74 1.53 6.73 -6.98
N VAL A 75 1.54 5.40 -7.01
CA VAL A 75 1.78 4.58 -8.20
C VAL A 75 0.65 3.57 -8.34
N THR A 76 0.14 3.42 -9.55
CA THR A 76 -0.85 2.39 -9.91
C THR A 76 -0.21 1.40 -10.88
N VAL A 77 -0.35 0.11 -10.58
CA VAL A 77 0.09 -0.97 -11.46
C VAL A 77 -1.06 -1.82 -11.95
N GLN A 78 -0.87 -2.41 -13.12
CA GLN A 78 -1.69 -3.46 -13.71
C GLN A 78 -0.85 -4.74 -13.82
N PHE A 79 -1.39 -5.85 -13.33
CA PHE A 79 -0.84 -7.18 -13.58
C PHE A 79 -1.25 -7.64 -14.99
N ASP A 80 -0.42 -8.45 -15.65
CA ASP A 80 -0.74 -9.06 -16.95
C ASP A 80 -1.88 -10.12 -16.88
N HIS A 81 -2.42 -10.34 -15.68
CA HIS A 81 -3.61 -11.14 -15.39
C HIS A 81 -4.36 -10.55 -14.18
N PRO A 82 -5.67 -10.79 -14.04
CA PRO A 82 -6.36 -10.51 -12.78
C PRO A 82 -5.80 -11.37 -11.65
N VAL A 83 -5.57 -10.77 -10.49
CA VAL A 83 -5.14 -11.50 -9.28
C VAL A 83 -6.40 -12.01 -8.56
N PRO A 84 -6.59 -13.33 -8.43
CA PRO A 84 -7.78 -13.89 -7.79
C PRO A 84 -7.73 -13.68 -6.28
N ASN A 85 -8.86 -13.37 -5.66
CA ASN A 85 -9.00 -13.44 -4.20
C ASN A 85 -9.18 -14.90 -3.77
N ARG A 86 -8.22 -15.45 -3.05
CA ARG A 86 -8.24 -16.81 -2.52
C ARG A 86 -8.11 -16.79 -1.00
N LYS A 87 -7.78 -17.95 -0.42
CA LYS A 87 -7.65 -18.06 1.03
C LYS A 87 -6.32 -17.44 1.46
N GLY A 88 -6.38 -16.43 2.34
CA GLY A 88 -5.19 -15.78 2.89
C GLY A 88 -4.68 -14.69 1.94
N SER A 89 -3.48 -14.18 2.18
CA SER A 89 -2.94 -13.08 1.40
C SER A 89 -2.76 -13.46 -0.08
N ASP A 90 -3.09 -12.55 -0.98
CA ASP A 90 -3.04 -12.74 -2.44
C ASP A 90 -1.86 -12.00 -3.06
N LEU A 91 -1.44 -10.89 -2.43
CA LEU A 91 -0.41 -9.99 -2.94
C LEU A 91 0.74 -9.88 -1.94
N ARG A 92 1.95 -9.67 -2.44
CA ARG A 92 3.06 -9.07 -1.69
C ARG A 92 3.48 -7.78 -2.37
N ILE A 93 3.63 -6.72 -1.60
CA ILE A 93 4.08 -5.42 -2.08
C ILE A 93 5.28 -5.01 -1.25
N MET A 94 6.39 -4.74 -1.93
CA MET A 94 7.71 -4.58 -1.33
C MET A 94 8.08 -3.10 -1.25
N GLY A 95 8.82 -2.74 -0.19
CA GLY A 95 9.39 -1.41 0.03
C GLY A 95 10.89 -1.48 0.25
N ASN A 96 11.46 -0.53 1.01
CA ASN A 96 12.88 -0.51 1.34
C ASN A 96 13.17 -0.43 2.85
N GLY A 97 12.12 -0.51 3.69
CA GLY A 97 12.21 -0.43 5.13
C GLY A 97 13.11 -1.50 5.74
N TYR A 98 13.97 -1.08 6.68
CA TYR A 98 14.81 -1.98 7.46
C TYR A 98 14.86 -1.56 8.93
N TYR A 99 15.11 -2.53 9.80
CA TYR A 99 15.25 -2.27 11.24
C TYR A 99 16.56 -1.57 11.59
N ALA A 100 16.48 -0.61 12.51
CA ALA A 100 17.66 0.06 13.02
C ALA A 100 18.48 -0.86 13.93
N LYS A 101 19.81 -0.83 13.77
CA LYS A 101 20.71 -1.65 14.60
C LYS A 101 20.68 -1.28 16.09
N ASN A 102 20.38 -0.02 16.41
CA ASN A 102 20.43 0.55 17.75
C ASN A 102 19.11 1.25 18.10
N ASP A 103 17.97 0.55 17.95
CA ASP A 103 16.66 1.06 18.36
C ASP A 103 16.66 1.38 19.88
N PRO A 104 16.44 2.65 20.28
CA PRO A 104 16.49 3.07 21.68
C PRO A 104 15.32 2.57 22.54
N VAL A 105 14.22 2.09 21.94
CA VAL A 105 13.01 1.67 22.67
C VAL A 105 12.95 0.16 22.82
N TYR A 106 13.10 -0.57 21.72
CA TYR A 106 12.86 -2.02 21.69
C TYR A 106 14.15 -2.85 21.61
N GLY A 107 15.32 -2.20 21.59
CA GLY A 107 16.61 -2.90 21.57
C GLY A 107 16.70 -3.90 20.41
N LYS A 108 17.04 -5.16 20.72
CA LYS A 108 17.23 -6.21 19.69
C LYS A 108 15.94 -6.71 19.06
N GLN A 109 14.81 -6.57 19.73
CA GLN A 109 13.50 -6.94 19.20
C GLN A 109 13.03 -5.96 18.13
N THR A 110 13.52 -4.71 18.21
CA THR A 110 13.36 -3.57 17.31
C THR A 110 12.05 -3.46 16.53
N LEU A 111 11.33 -2.36 16.75
CA LEU A 111 10.24 -1.94 15.86
C LEU A 111 10.60 -0.65 15.10
N GLY A 112 11.70 0.00 15.48
CA GLY A 112 12.22 1.20 14.86
C GLY A 112 13.16 0.91 13.70
N GLY A 113 13.12 1.76 12.69
CA GLY A 113 13.86 1.59 11.45
C GLY A 113 13.65 2.77 10.51
N THR A 114 13.47 2.45 9.24
CA THR A 114 13.15 3.38 8.15
C THR A 114 11.77 3.05 7.55
N PHE A 115 10.77 2.80 8.38
CA PHE A 115 9.45 2.38 7.91
C PHE A 115 8.58 3.59 7.51
N GLU A 116 8.15 3.64 6.25
CA GLU A 116 7.44 4.76 5.64
C GLU A 116 6.08 4.31 5.08
N PRO A 117 5.12 3.97 5.96
CA PRO A 117 3.95 3.18 5.60
C PRO A 117 3.06 3.84 4.53
N GLY A 118 2.73 3.09 3.49
CA GLY A 118 1.77 3.47 2.46
C GLY A 118 0.50 2.62 2.50
N ILE A 119 -0.65 3.20 2.14
CA ILE A 119 -1.92 2.48 2.02
C ILE A 119 -2.09 1.90 0.62
N VAL A 120 -2.94 0.88 0.50
CA VAL A 120 -3.17 0.15 -0.74
C VAL A 120 -4.64 0.23 -1.14
N TYR A 121 -4.88 0.59 -2.39
CA TYR A 121 -6.17 0.43 -3.04
C TYR A 121 -6.08 -0.68 -4.10
N VAL A 122 -7.14 -1.47 -4.23
CA VAL A 122 -7.31 -2.44 -5.32
C VAL A 122 -8.44 -2.00 -6.24
N GLY A 123 -8.22 -2.14 -7.54
CA GLY A 123 -9.12 -1.70 -8.60
C GLY A 123 -9.75 -2.88 -9.33
N VAL A 124 -11.07 -2.86 -9.50
CA VAL A 124 -11.84 -3.85 -10.28
C VAL A 124 -12.44 -3.20 -11.52
N GLY A 125 -12.03 -3.67 -12.70
CA GLY A 125 -12.45 -3.14 -13.99
C GLY A 125 -11.40 -3.36 -15.08
N SER A 126 -11.74 -3.03 -16.32
CA SER A 126 -10.84 -3.20 -17.47
C SER A 126 -9.96 -1.99 -17.77
N ASP A 127 -10.23 -0.85 -17.15
CA ASP A 127 -9.57 0.43 -17.44
C ASP A 127 -9.36 1.20 -16.13
N VAL A 128 -8.13 1.65 -15.87
CA VAL A 128 -7.72 2.34 -14.65
C VAL A 128 -8.52 3.62 -14.39
N SER A 129 -8.98 4.29 -15.46
CA SER A 129 -9.75 5.54 -15.38
C SER A 129 -11.20 5.34 -14.96
N THR A 130 -11.72 4.11 -15.05
CA THR A 130 -13.13 3.79 -14.77
C THR A 130 -13.32 2.64 -13.77
N CYS A 131 -12.24 2.00 -13.34
CA CYS A 131 -12.32 0.90 -12.39
C CYS A 131 -12.85 1.39 -11.04
N ARG A 132 -13.43 0.46 -10.28
CA ARG A 132 -13.90 0.73 -8.92
C ARG A 132 -12.76 0.45 -7.94
N TRP A 133 -12.45 1.44 -7.12
CA TRP A 133 -11.39 1.39 -6.13
C TRP A 133 -11.93 1.01 -4.75
N TYR A 134 -11.19 0.13 -4.06
CA TYR A 134 -11.44 -0.30 -2.69
C TYR A 134 -10.14 -0.22 -1.92
N GLU A 135 -10.17 0.38 -0.73
CA GLU A 135 -9.00 0.37 0.14
C GLU A 135 -8.85 -0.99 0.80
N LEU A 136 -7.63 -1.49 0.97
CA LEU A 136 -7.36 -2.63 1.82
C LEU A 136 -7.17 -2.15 3.26
N ALA A 137 -8.18 -2.36 4.11
CA ALA A 137 -8.22 -1.85 5.47
C ALA A 137 -7.12 -2.46 6.35
N GLY A 138 -6.02 -1.72 6.52
CA GLY A 138 -4.92 -2.09 7.40
C GLY A 138 -5.25 -1.95 8.89
N SER A 139 -4.26 -2.27 9.73
CA SER A 139 -4.45 -2.36 11.19
C SER A 139 -4.81 -1.04 11.89
N GLU A 140 -4.61 0.10 11.22
CA GLU A 140 -4.92 1.45 11.71
C GLU A 140 -6.20 2.07 11.10
N TYR A 141 -6.78 1.43 10.08
CA TYR A 141 -7.92 1.97 9.31
C TYR A 141 -9.07 2.40 10.23
N TYR A 142 -9.57 1.47 11.06
CA TYR A 142 -10.67 1.75 11.97
C TYR A 142 -10.27 2.47 13.27
N THR A 143 -8.99 2.74 13.53
CA THR A 143 -8.50 3.22 14.85
C THR A 143 -7.85 4.59 14.82
N THR A 144 -6.81 4.79 14.01
CA THR A 144 -5.97 6.00 14.05
C THR A 144 -5.86 6.69 12.70
N GLU A 145 -6.17 6.01 11.60
CA GLU A 145 -6.19 6.62 10.28
C GLU A 145 -7.19 7.79 10.20
N THR A 146 -6.82 8.83 9.47
CA THR A 146 -7.69 9.96 9.14
C THR A 146 -8.12 9.85 7.68
N HIS A 147 -9.33 9.34 7.45
CA HIS A 147 -9.88 9.20 6.09
C HIS A 147 -10.19 10.56 5.46
N GLY A 148 -10.09 10.63 4.13
CA GLY A 148 -10.45 11.83 3.36
C GLY A 148 -9.56 13.04 3.67
N PHE A 149 -8.32 12.81 4.12
CA PHE A 149 -7.35 13.88 4.27
C PHE A 149 -6.93 14.37 2.90
N THR A 150 -7.09 15.67 2.65
CA THR A 150 -6.78 16.32 1.38
C THR A 150 -5.66 17.32 1.57
N VAL A 151 -4.62 17.27 0.74
CA VAL A 151 -3.54 18.25 0.71
C VAL A 151 -3.41 18.84 -0.69
N THR A 152 -3.14 20.14 -0.76
CA THR A 152 -2.75 20.84 -1.98
C THR A 152 -1.33 21.36 -1.78
N TYR A 153 -0.42 20.93 -2.64
CA TYR A 153 0.95 21.44 -2.72
C TYR A 153 1.04 22.55 -3.78
N HIS A 154 1.91 23.52 -3.55
CA HIS A 154 2.16 24.62 -4.49
C HIS A 154 3.56 24.54 -5.07
N LYS A 155 3.68 24.72 -6.38
CA LYS A 155 4.94 24.70 -7.10
C LYS A 155 5.90 25.75 -6.55
N PRO A 156 7.13 25.37 -6.16
CA PRO A 156 8.12 26.35 -5.72
C PRO A 156 8.46 27.35 -6.82
N THR A 157 8.50 28.64 -6.48
CA THR A 157 8.86 29.71 -7.43
C THR A 157 10.38 29.97 -7.50
N ALA A 158 11.14 29.36 -6.60
CA ALA A 158 12.59 29.42 -6.55
C ALA A 158 13.16 28.14 -5.91
N GLU A 159 14.34 27.72 -6.37
CA GLU A 159 15.03 26.51 -5.89
C GLU A 159 15.98 26.75 -4.72
N SER A 160 16.09 28.00 -4.28
CA SER A 160 16.88 28.47 -3.15
C SER A 160 16.21 29.69 -2.52
N GLY A 161 16.36 29.88 -1.22
CA GLY A 161 15.77 31.02 -0.52
C GLY A 161 16.33 31.21 0.88
N PRO A 162 15.69 32.06 1.70
CA PRO A 162 16.10 32.24 3.09
C PRO A 162 16.11 30.90 3.84
N HIS A 163 17.18 30.67 4.59
CA HIS A 163 17.31 29.49 5.42
C HIS A 163 18.01 29.84 6.74
N GLN A 164 17.40 29.45 7.86
CA GLN A 164 17.96 29.55 9.21
C GLN A 164 17.92 28.19 9.92
N ARG A 165 17.14 27.23 9.40
CA ARG A 165 17.02 25.89 9.98
C ARG A 165 18.29 25.07 9.67
N PRO A 166 18.76 24.24 10.60
CA PRO A 166 19.82 23.27 10.33
C PRO A 166 19.47 22.38 9.13
N PHE A 167 20.46 22.10 8.28
CA PHE A 167 20.33 21.22 7.11
C PHE A 167 19.35 21.68 6.03
N SER A 168 18.85 22.92 6.11
CA SER A 168 17.97 23.55 5.12
C SER A 168 18.76 24.38 4.11
N SER A 169 18.38 24.28 2.84
CA SER A 169 18.80 25.19 1.76
C SER A 169 17.72 26.23 1.42
N TYR A 170 16.47 25.99 1.86
CA TYR A 170 15.35 26.92 1.75
C TYR A 170 14.24 26.49 2.74
N ASP A 171 13.99 27.28 3.78
CA ASP A 171 13.11 26.88 4.90
C ASP A 171 11.63 26.71 4.51
N ASP A 172 11.15 27.51 3.58
CA ASP A 172 9.74 27.58 3.17
C ASP A 172 9.57 27.24 1.67
N TYR A 173 10.25 26.19 1.24
CA TYR A 173 10.36 25.79 -0.17
C TYR A 173 9.04 25.25 -0.75
N LEU A 174 8.48 24.21 -0.12
CA LEU A 174 7.27 23.54 -0.60
C LEU A 174 6.08 23.91 0.27
N LYS A 175 5.26 24.86 -0.20
CA LYS A 175 4.06 25.29 0.52
C LYS A 175 2.91 24.31 0.31
N TRP A 176 2.06 24.18 1.32
CA TRP A 176 0.90 23.31 1.27
C TRP A 176 -0.26 23.84 2.11
N GLU A 177 -1.46 23.42 1.74
CA GLU A 177 -2.70 23.60 2.48
C GLU A 177 -3.38 22.23 2.61
N ALA A 178 -3.79 21.86 3.82
CA ALA A 178 -4.34 20.56 4.13
C ALA A 178 -5.66 20.67 4.87
N THR A 179 -6.55 19.74 4.60
CA THR A 179 -7.93 19.83 5.04
C THR A 179 -8.50 18.41 5.26
N TRP A 180 -9.16 18.16 6.39
CA TRP A 180 -9.76 16.86 6.71
C TRP A 180 -10.98 17.00 7.62
N THR A 181 -11.70 15.89 7.85
CA THR A 181 -12.73 15.77 8.88
C THR A 181 -12.25 14.73 9.88
N TYR A 182 -12.20 15.09 11.16
CA TYR A 182 -11.76 14.14 12.19
C TYR A 182 -12.93 13.26 12.66
N ARG A 183 -12.63 12.28 13.53
CA ARG A 183 -13.61 11.30 14.04
C ARG A 183 -14.79 11.92 14.81
N ASP A 184 -14.66 13.16 15.25
CA ASP A 184 -15.74 13.94 15.88
C ASP A 184 -16.69 14.62 14.87
N GLY A 185 -16.47 14.40 13.56
CA GLY A 185 -17.23 15.02 12.49
C GLY A 185 -16.85 16.48 12.21
N VAL A 186 -15.86 17.03 12.91
CA VAL A 186 -15.46 18.43 12.77
C VAL A 186 -14.45 18.56 11.65
N ARG A 187 -14.76 19.45 10.70
CA ARG A 187 -13.85 19.87 9.63
C ARG A 187 -12.67 20.65 10.21
N ARG A 188 -11.46 20.32 9.77
CA ARG A 188 -10.21 20.97 10.17
C ARG A 188 -9.38 21.32 8.95
N ASP A 189 -8.56 22.36 9.09
CA ASP A 189 -7.60 22.79 8.09
C ASP A 189 -6.26 23.14 8.75
N SER A 190 -5.23 23.20 7.93
CA SER A 190 -3.89 23.64 8.27
C SER A 190 -3.18 24.09 7.01
N ALA A 191 -2.21 24.99 7.13
CA ALA A 191 -1.33 25.37 6.04
C ALA A 191 0.10 25.49 6.58
N GLY A 192 1.08 25.29 5.70
CA GLY A 192 2.47 25.34 6.09
C GLY A 192 3.42 25.20 4.92
N SER A 193 4.66 24.86 5.25
CA SER A 193 5.72 24.63 4.30
C SER A 193 6.60 23.45 4.73
N HIS A 194 7.23 22.81 3.76
CA HIS A 194 8.37 21.92 3.98
C HIS A 194 9.62 22.59 3.44
N MET A 195 10.74 22.37 4.13
CA MET A 195 12.02 22.93 3.72
C MET A 195 12.61 22.13 2.57
N LYS A 196 13.48 22.75 1.77
CA LYS A 196 14.41 22.01 0.92
C LYS A 196 15.65 21.71 1.75
N ASN A 197 16.12 20.46 1.76
CA ASN A 197 17.34 20.14 2.48
C ASN A 197 18.59 20.46 1.66
N VAL A 198 19.76 20.49 2.29
CA VAL A 198 21.04 20.81 1.63
C VAL A 198 21.62 19.64 0.81
N TYR A 199 21.07 18.44 0.97
CA TYR A 199 21.60 17.20 0.38
C TYR A 199 20.99 16.90 -1.00
N HIS A 200 19.79 17.40 -1.29
CA HIS A 200 19.08 17.19 -2.55
C HIS A 200 18.91 18.51 -3.31
N LYS A 201 19.58 18.62 -4.47
CA LYS A 201 19.67 19.87 -5.26
C LYS A 201 18.59 20.01 -6.33
N GLN A 202 18.10 18.89 -6.84
CA GLN A 202 17.01 18.82 -7.81
C GLN A 202 15.73 19.49 -7.27
N SER A 203 14.82 19.85 -8.16
CA SER A 203 13.50 20.32 -7.73
C SER A 203 12.76 19.17 -7.04
N TYR A 204 12.03 19.45 -5.96
CA TYR A 204 11.16 18.44 -5.35
C TYR A 204 9.84 18.34 -6.11
N TRP A 205 9.55 19.28 -7.01
CA TRP A 205 8.37 19.24 -7.86
C TRP A 205 8.57 18.20 -8.98
N PRO A 206 7.58 17.33 -9.28
CA PRO A 206 7.69 16.39 -10.38
C PRO A 206 7.87 17.10 -11.72
N ALA A 207 8.90 16.73 -12.48
CA ALA A 207 9.34 17.47 -13.67
C ALA A 207 8.39 17.40 -14.87
N TRP A 208 7.42 16.46 -14.84
CA TRP A 208 6.40 16.25 -15.87
C TRP A 208 5.04 16.86 -15.50
N GLU A 209 4.89 17.40 -14.30
CA GLU A 209 3.64 18.03 -13.85
C GLU A 209 3.61 19.51 -14.28
N GLU A 210 2.71 19.82 -15.20
CA GLU A 210 2.56 21.18 -15.77
C GLU A 210 1.83 22.15 -14.83
N GLY A 211 1.02 21.63 -13.90
CA GLY A 211 0.25 22.43 -12.97
C GLY A 211 1.11 23.22 -11.96
N GLU A 212 0.56 24.34 -11.48
CA GLU A 212 1.14 25.11 -10.37
C GLU A 212 0.74 24.56 -8.99
N THR A 213 -0.20 23.62 -8.98
CA THR A 213 -0.67 22.94 -7.76
C THR A 213 -0.88 21.44 -8.02
N LEU A 214 -0.64 20.62 -7.00
CA LEU A 214 -0.99 19.20 -6.98
C LEU A 214 -1.87 18.94 -5.76
N THR A 215 -3.04 18.35 -5.97
CA THR A 215 -4.00 18.04 -4.89
C THR A 215 -4.23 16.55 -4.81
N PHE A 216 -4.10 16.00 -3.60
CA PHE A 216 -4.29 14.58 -3.32
C PHE A 216 -5.26 14.40 -2.16
N THR A 217 -6.09 13.35 -2.24
CA THR A 217 -7.01 12.93 -1.17
C THR A 217 -6.86 11.44 -0.91
N ALA A 218 -6.57 11.06 0.33
CA ALA A 218 -6.38 9.66 0.74
C ALA A 218 -6.59 9.47 2.26
N GLY A 219 -6.42 8.24 2.74
CA GLY A 219 -6.25 7.94 4.16
C GLY A 219 -4.88 8.41 4.67
N ARG A 220 -4.85 9.19 5.75
CA ARG A 220 -3.60 9.62 6.42
C ARG A 220 -3.32 8.80 7.65
N LEU A 221 -2.20 8.10 7.65
CA LEU A 221 -1.71 7.33 8.78
C LEU A 221 -1.06 8.23 9.84
N PRO A 222 -1.00 7.81 11.11
CA PRO A 222 -0.37 8.60 12.17
C PRO A 222 1.14 8.68 11.97
N ASN A 223 1.71 9.84 12.30
CA ASN A 223 3.16 10.05 12.28
C ASN A 223 3.87 9.02 13.17
N ASN A 224 4.95 8.42 12.66
CA ASN A 224 5.64 7.30 13.31
C ASN A 224 7.12 7.60 13.61
N ALA A 225 7.65 8.73 13.14
CA ALA A 225 9.02 9.11 13.44
C ALA A 225 9.17 9.79 14.81
N ILE A 226 10.23 9.43 15.53
CA ILE A 226 10.65 10.04 16.78
C ILE A 226 12.08 10.57 16.62
N ASP A 227 12.29 11.85 16.98
CA ASP A 227 13.63 12.42 17.11
C ASP A 227 14.15 12.26 18.54
N TYR A 228 15.15 11.40 18.72
CA TYR A 228 15.77 11.14 20.03
C TYR A 228 16.85 12.16 20.39
N SER A 229 17.24 13.07 19.49
CA SER A 229 18.20 14.12 19.84
C SER A 229 17.54 15.38 20.39
N GLY A 230 16.24 15.58 20.14
CA GLY A 230 15.51 16.81 20.43
C GLY A 230 16.00 18.01 19.60
N LYS A 231 16.82 17.76 18.57
CA LYS A 231 17.47 18.77 17.71
C LYS A 231 17.26 18.49 16.21
N GLY A 232 16.43 17.50 15.88
CA GLY A 232 16.13 17.07 14.52
C GLY A 232 17.27 16.32 13.86
N THR A 233 18.13 15.64 14.63
CA THR A 233 19.35 14.98 14.09
C THR A 233 19.35 13.46 14.22
N ASN A 234 18.44 12.86 14.97
CA ASN A 234 18.42 11.42 15.20
C ASN A 234 17.00 10.85 15.14
N TRP A 235 16.55 10.54 13.92
CA TRP A 235 15.21 10.06 13.64
C TRP A 235 15.14 8.53 13.55
N PHE A 236 14.12 7.95 14.16
CA PHE A 236 13.73 6.55 13.99
C PHE A 236 12.27 6.50 13.59
N LEU A 237 11.95 5.76 12.52
CA LEU A 237 10.60 5.58 12.02
C LEU A 237 10.12 4.19 12.43
N TYR A 238 9.02 4.14 13.18
CA TYR A 238 8.57 2.90 13.81
C TYR A 238 7.44 2.20 13.05
N ARG A 239 7.43 0.87 13.09
CA ARG A 239 6.21 0.10 12.85
C ARG A 239 5.18 0.46 13.92
N TYR A 240 3.89 0.53 13.56
CA TYR A 240 2.84 0.83 14.53
C TYR A 240 2.70 -0.25 15.61
N ALA A 241 2.93 -1.50 15.24
CA ALA A 241 3.00 -2.64 16.14
C ALA A 241 3.79 -3.78 15.47
N ALA A 242 4.22 -4.76 16.26
CA ALA A 242 4.81 -5.98 15.71
C ALA A 242 3.86 -6.75 14.79
N ASP A 243 2.55 -6.57 14.98
CA ASP A 243 1.48 -7.21 14.21
C ASP A 243 0.74 -6.27 13.25
N SER A 244 1.29 -5.07 12.98
CA SER A 244 0.68 -4.14 12.02
C SER A 244 0.73 -4.73 10.61
N TYR A 245 -0.38 -4.64 9.89
CA TYR A 245 -0.58 -5.20 8.55
C TYR A 245 -1.33 -4.22 7.64
N GLY A 246 -1.30 -4.48 6.33
CA GLY A 246 -2.04 -3.68 5.34
C GLY A 246 -1.35 -2.40 4.90
N TYR A 247 -0.03 -2.29 5.13
CA TYR A 247 0.76 -1.12 4.76
C TYR A 247 2.04 -1.51 4.03
N VAL A 248 2.30 -0.86 2.89
CA VAL A 248 3.56 -1.01 2.14
C VAL A 248 4.67 -0.32 2.93
N ASP A 249 5.90 -0.83 2.83
CA ASP A 249 7.07 -0.22 3.48
C ASP A 249 6.95 -0.09 5.01
N ALA A 250 6.17 -1.00 5.61
CA ALA A 250 5.88 -1.06 7.04
C ALA A 250 6.38 -2.35 7.72
N SER A 251 7.14 -3.17 6.98
CA SER A 251 7.80 -4.40 7.44
C SER A 251 8.91 -4.79 6.45
N LEU A 252 9.68 -5.84 6.76
CA LEU A 252 10.66 -6.37 5.81
C LEU A 252 9.96 -7.09 4.66
N ASN A 253 10.54 -7.08 3.47
CA ASN A 253 9.96 -7.67 2.26
C ASN A 253 9.73 -9.19 2.35
N ASP A 254 10.45 -9.89 3.23
CA ASP A 254 10.29 -11.33 3.49
C ASP A 254 9.36 -11.63 4.69
N ASP A 255 8.92 -10.61 5.42
CA ASP A 255 7.96 -10.72 6.52
C ASP A 255 6.56 -11.10 5.98
N ILE A 256 5.74 -11.77 6.79
CA ILE A 256 4.33 -12.00 6.48
C ILE A 256 3.58 -10.68 6.37
N TYR A 257 3.98 -9.65 7.12
CA TYR A 257 3.29 -8.34 7.14
C TYR A 257 3.57 -7.46 5.90
N SER A 258 4.39 -7.94 4.95
CA SER A 258 4.53 -7.36 3.60
C SER A 258 3.48 -7.89 2.61
N THR A 259 2.61 -8.79 3.08
CA THR A 259 1.55 -9.40 2.27
C THR A 259 0.19 -8.76 2.53
N PHE A 260 -0.67 -8.83 1.52
CA PHE A 260 -1.98 -8.19 1.48
C PHE A 260 -3.03 -9.19 1.05
N ASP A 261 -4.16 -9.19 1.75
CA ASP A 261 -5.32 -10.03 1.49
C ASP A 261 -6.42 -9.15 0.89
N ILE A 262 -6.97 -9.56 -0.26
CA ILE A 262 -8.03 -8.85 -0.96
C ILE A 262 -9.33 -8.85 -0.13
N ASP A 263 -9.51 -9.81 0.81
CA ASP A 263 -10.60 -9.78 1.79
C ASP A 263 -10.51 -8.57 2.74
N TRP A 264 -9.45 -7.77 2.72
CA TRP A 264 -9.41 -6.51 3.48
C TRP A 264 -10.10 -5.35 2.76
N ALA A 265 -10.63 -5.57 1.55
CA ALA A 265 -11.27 -4.54 0.75
C ALA A 265 -12.50 -3.92 1.45
N VAL A 266 -12.52 -2.59 1.50
CA VAL A 266 -13.64 -1.80 2.02
C VAL A 266 -14.10 -0.75 1.02
N ASP A 267 -15.40 -0.46 1.04
CA ASP A 267 -15.98 0.64 0.26
C ASP A 267 -15.70 2.02 0.90
N SER A 268 -16.18 3.09 0.25
CA SER A 268 -16.01 4.46 0.73
C SER A 268 -16.67 4.77 2.08
N LEU A 269 -17.47 3.84 2.62
CA LEU A 269 -18.08 3.92 3.95
C LEU A 269 -17.39 3.00 4.96
N GLY A 270 -16.25 2.39 4.59
CA GLY A 270 -15.50 1.46 5.43
C GLY A 270 -16.18 0.11 5.62
N ARG A 271 -17.13 -0.26 4.75
CA ARG A 271 -17.83 -1.55 4.81
C ARG A 271 -17.09 -2.57 3.96
N HIS A 272 -16.89 -3.77 4.51
CA HIS A 272 -16.30 -4.92 3.81
C HIS A 272 -16.96 -5.18 2.45
N VAL A 273 -16.15 -5.50 1.44
CA VAL A 273 -16.60 -5.88 0.10
C VAL A 273 -15.93 -7.19 -0.30
N ASP A 274 -16.75 -8.19 -0.65
CA ASP A 274 -16.24 -9.45 -1.22
C ASP A 274 -15.88 -9.24 -2.70
N LEU A 275 -14.58 -9.23 -3.01
CA LEU A 275 -14.06 -9.18 -4.38
C LEU A 275 -13.64 -10.58 -4.84
N GLN A 276 -13.86 -10.91 -6.12
CA GLN A 276 -13.43 -12.20 -6.69
C GLN A 276 -12.00 -12.15 -7.21
N GLU A 277 -11.61 -11.01 -7.78
CA GLU A 277 -10.31 -10.74 -8.36
C GLU A 277 -10.12 -9.23 -8.46
N VAL A 278 -8.87 -8.80 -8.65
CA VAL A 278 -8.50 -7.39 -8.85
C VAL A 278 -7.61 -7.26 -10.08
N ASN A 279 -7.71 -6.11 -10.77
CA ASN A 279 -6.98 -5.84 -12.01
C ASN A 279 -5.86 -4.82 -11.82
N PHE A 280 -6.06 -3.91 -10.86
CA PHE A 280 -5.13 -2.83 -10.55
C PHE A 280 -4.79 -2.81 -9.07
N VAL A 281 -3.59 -2.38 -8.74
CA VAL A 281 -3.15 -2.11 -7.38
C VAL A 281 -2.53 -0.72 -7.36
N ARG A 282 -3.01 0.14 -6.46
CA ARG A 282 -2.46 1.48 -6.24
C ARG A 282 -1.87 1.57 -4.85
N VAL A 283 -0.64 2.02 -4.75
CA VAL A 283 0.03 2.33 -3.49
C VAL A 283 0.08 3.84 -3.34
N VAL A 284 -0.33 4.35 -2.19
CA VAL A 284 -0.35 5.78 -1.87
C VAL A 284 0.53 6.03 -0.65
N SER A 285 1.42 7.01 -0.72
CA SER A 285 2.15 7.44 0.47
C SER A 285 1.17 8.09 1.46
N ALA A 286 1.03 7.48 2.63
CA ALA A 286 -0.03 7.84 3.58
C ALA A 286 0.47 8.68 4.75
N MET A 287 1.73 9.09 4.72
CA MET A 287 2.40 9.82 5.79
C MET A 287 2.52 11.29 5.46
N PHE A 288 2.05 12.15 6.37
CA PHE A 288 2.24 13.59 6.29
C PHE A 288 3.16 14.06 7.43
N GLN A 289 4.44 13.71 7.30
CA GLN A 289 5.48 13.95 8.28
C GLN A 289 6.76 14.44 7.59
N TYR A 290 7.47 15.37 8.24
CA TYR A 290 8.74 15.90 7.77
C TYR A 290 9.78 15.82 8.89
N CYS A 291 10.88 15.12 8.65
CA CYS A 291 11.88 14.70 9.64
C CYS A 291 13.21 15.43 9.44
N GLY A 292 13.16 16.76 9.28
CA GLY A 292 14.36 17.57 9.20
C GLY A 292 15.26 17.17 8.02
N TRP A 293 16.51 16.81 8.31
CA TRP A 293 17.51 16.55 7.27
C TRP A 293 17.25 15.28 6.45
N ILE A 294 16.48 14.31 6.98
CA ILE A 294 16.05 13.14 6.23
C ILE A 294 14.81 13.39 5.35
N GLY A 295 14.28 14.63 5.35
CA GLY A 295 13.19 15.01 4.45
C GLY A 295 11.80 14.56 4.89
N GLU A 296 10.88 14.52 3.94
CA GLU A 296 9.57 13.89 4.08
C GLU A 296 9.70 12.39 4.31
N THR A 297 8.77 11.82 5.08
CA THR A 297 8.61 10.38 5.15
C THR A 297 7.83 9.92 3.92
N SER A 298 8.49 9.18 3.02
CA SER A 298 7.93 8.81 1.72
C SER A 298 7.84 7.30 1.59
N THR A 299 6.69 6.81 1.14
CA THR A 299 6.57 5.38 0.86
C THR A 299 7.38 5.04 -0.37
N GLU A 300 8.27 4.07 -0.22
CA GLU A 300 9.07 3.53 -1.32
C GLU A 300 8.47 2.20 -1.78
N VAL A 301 8.39 2.00 -3.10
CA VAL A 301 7.85 0.76 -3.70
C VAL A 301 8.93 0.09 -4.54
N SER A 302 9.26 -1.16 -4.21
CA SER A 302 10.31 -1.94 -4.90
C SER A 302 9.77 -3.15 -5.67
N GLY A 303 8.48 -3.47 -5.55
CA GLY A 303 7.88 -4.49 -6.41
C GLY A 303 6.53 -5.00 -5.93
N PHE A 304 5.90 -5.80 -6.79
CA PHE A 304 4.59 -6.40 -6.61
C PHE A 304 4.66 -7.88 -6.97
N GLN A 305 3.97 -8.73 -6.22
CA GLN A 305 3.93 -10.16 -6.45
C GLN A 305 2.54 -10.74 -6.22
N ASP A 306 2.00 -11.45 -7.21
CA ASP A 306 0.91 -12.40 -7.01
C ASP A 306 1.45 -13.64 -6.29
N LEU A 307 1.00 -13.85 -5.06
CA LEU A 307 1.44 -14.96 -4.21
C LEU A 307 0.93 -16.31 -4.74
N HIS A 308 -0.15 -16.36 -5.53
CA HIS A 308 -0.68 -17.60 -6.11
C HIS A 308 0.19 -18.17 -7.23
N LEU A 309 1.14 -17.39 -7.72
CA LEU A 309 2.17 -17.86 -8.66
C LEU A 309 3.41 -18.40 -7.96
N VAL A 310 3.50 -18.29 -6.63
CA VAL A 310 4.60 -18.84 -5.85
C VAL A 310 4.37 -20.34 -5.61
N ASP A 311 5.31 -21.16 -6.06
CA ASP A 311 5.23 -22.62 -5.97
C ASP A 311 4.92 -23.09 -4.53
N GLY A 312 3.79 -23.79 -4.38
CA GLY A 312 3.35 -24.38 -3.12
C GLY A 312 2.64 -23.42 -2.16
N TYR A 313 2.55 -22.12 -2.47
CA TYR A 313 1.92 -21.11 -1.61
C TYR A 313 0.47 -21.47 -1.25
N ASP A 314 -0.35 -21.81 -2.25
CA ASP A 314 -1.76 -22.12 -2.07
C ASP A 314 -2.04 -23.34 -1.16
N SER A 315 -1.03 -24.19 -0.93
CA SER A 315 -1.16 -25.33 0.01
C SER A 315 -1.05 -24.89 1.48
N ASN A 316 -0.40 -23.77 1.76
CA ASN A 316 -0.22 -23.21 3.09
C ASN A 316 -0.14 -21.67 3.02
N PRO A 317 -1.27 -21.01 2.69
CA PRO A 317 -1.27 -19.56 2.48
C PRO A 317 -1.03 -18.81 3.79
N ILE A 318 -0.47 -17.61 3.67
CA ILE A 318 -0.28 -16.70 4.79
C ILE A 318 -1.67 -16.18 5.19
N VAL A 319 -2.00 -16.28 6.47
CA VAL A 319 -3.25 -15.74 7.03
C VAL A 319 -2.88 -14.81 8.17
N ILE A 320 -3.15 -13.52 7.99
CA ILE A 320 -2.93 -12.51 9.03
C ILE A 320 -4.24 -12.30 9.80
N PRO A 321 -4.25 -12.49 11.14
CA PRO A 321 -5.40 -12.16 11.95
C PRO A 321 -5.70 -10.65 11.90
N THR A 322 -6.91 -10.28 11.48
CA THR A 322 -7.32 -8.87 11.43
C THR A 322 -7.75 -8.35 12.80
N ARG A 323 -7.54 -7.05 13.04
CA ARG A 323 -7.97 -6.39 14.29
C ARG A 323 -9.50 -6.26 14.31
N PRO A 324 -10.15 -6.45 15.47
CA PRO A 324 -11.59 -6.25 15.58
C PRO A 324 -11.95 -4.79 15.35
N ILE A 325 -13.03 -4.54 14.61
CA ILE A 325 -13.59 -3.20 14.45
C ILE A 325 -14.01 -2.68 15.84
N PRO A 326 -13.53 -1.50 16.29
CA PRO A 326 -13.89 -0.94 17.59
C PRO A 326 -15.41 -0.80 17.78
N SER A 327 -15.91 -1.19 18.96
CA SER A 327 -17.32 -1.03 19.32
C SER A 327 -17.72 0.45 19.36
N GLY A 328 -18.74 0.84 18.58
CA GLY A 328 -19.24 2.23 18.52
C GLY A 328 -19.04 2.91 17.16
N ILE A 329 -18.24 2.34 16.27
CA ILE A 329 -18.34 2.64 14.83
C ILE A 329 -19.56 1.85 14.36
N GLU A 330 -20.73 2.46 14.41
CA GLU A 330 -21.93 1.90 13.81
C GLU A 330 -21.63 1.71 12.32
N SER A 331 -21.36 0.48 11.90
CA SER A 331 -21.89 0.03 10.61
C SER A 331 -23.35 0.48 10.63
N ALA A 332 -23.72 1.41 9.75
CA ALA A 332 -25.11 1.78 9.60
C ALA A 332 -25.85 0.45 9.41
N LYS A 333 -26.54 -0.01 10.46
CA LYS A 333 -27.36 -1.22 10.48
C LYS A 333 -28.59 -0.92 9.63
N GLY A 334 -28.38 -0.75 8.33
CA GLY A 334 -29.39 -0.83 7.30
C GLY A 334 -29.61 -2.30 6.97
N ALA A 335 -30.55 -2.92 7.70
CA ALA A 335 -31.28 -4.12 7.29
C ALA A 335 -30.56 -5.49 7.26
N ALA A 336 -29.68 -5.81 8.23
CA ALA A 336 -29.20 -7.20 8.41
C ALA A 336 -29.34 -7.78 9.83
N GLU A 337 -30.06 -7.10 10.73
CA GLU A 337 -30.51 -7.73 11.99
C GLU A 337 -32.04 -7.74 12.06
N ALA A 338 -32.64 -8.63 11.27
CA ALA A 338 -33.96 -9.19 11.54
C ALA A 338 -34.16 -10.50 10.76
N SER A 339 -33.36 -11.53 11.05
CA SER A 339 -33.82 -12.92 11.17
C SER A 339 -32.62 -13.83 11.34
N GLY A 340 -32.66 -14.75 12.29
CA GLY A 340 -31.66 -15.81 12.46
C GLY A 340 -31.68 -16.86 11.33
N GLY A 341 -31.78 -16.42 10.08
CA GLY A 341 -31.76 -17.25 8.88
C GLY A 341 -30.37 -17.83 8.61
N CYS A 342 -30.37 -19.05 8.09
CA CYS A 342 -29.21 -19.69 7.48
C CYS A 342 -29.23 -19.36 5.98
N TYR A 343 -28.09 -19.06 5.37
CA TYR A 343 -27.98 -18.76 3.94
C TYR A 343 -26.92 -19.66 3.27
N ASP A 344 -27.13 -20.07 2.02
CA ASP A 344 -26.05 -20.67 1.24
C ASP A 344 -25.03 -19.61 0.78
N LEU A 345 -23.93 -20.06 0.17
CA LEU A 345 -22.86 -19.19 -0.32
C LEU A 345 -23.29 -18.25 -1.46
N THR A 346 -24.50 -18.43 -2.00
CA THR A 346 -25.10 -17.56 -3.02
C THR A 346 -26.08 -16.54 -2.42
N GLY A 347 -26.23 -16.52 -1.08
CA GLY A 347 -27.12 -15.60 -0.37
C GLY A 347 -28.58 -16.05 -0.32
N ARG A 348 -28.89 -17.29 -0.72
CA ARG A 348 -30.25 -17.84 -0.62
C ARG A 348 -30.52 -18.34 0.79
N ARG A 349 -31.64 -17.90 1.39
CA ARG A 349 -32.09 -18.36 2.71
C ARG A 349 -32.52 -19.83 2.68
N LEU A 350 -32.05 -20.61 3.66
CA LEU A 350 -32.32 -22.02 3.86
C LEU A 350 -33.12 -22.26 5.14
N VAL A 351 -34.09 -23.16 5.06
CA VAL A 351 -34.93 -23.57 6.20
C VAL A 351 -34.28 -24.70 6.99
N GLN A 352 -33.57 -25.61 6.33
CA GLN A 352 -32.75 -26.67 6.93
C GLN A 352 -31.47 -26.87 6.10
N PRO A 353 -30.28 -26.52 6.62
CA PRO A 353 -29.02 -26.79 5.92
C PRO A 353 -28.68 -28.29 5.97
N GLY A 354 -28.33 -28.88 4.83
CA GLY A 354 -27.74 -30.23 4.75
C GLY A 354 -26.22 -30.19 4.97
N LYS A 355 -25.48 -31.23 4.59
CA LYS A 355 -24.01 -31.23 4.67
C LYS A 355 -23.41 -30.20 3.71
N GLY A 356 -22.75 -29.16 4.22
CA GLY A 356 -22.24 -28.05 3.40
C GLY A 356 -21.77 -26.84 4.21
N ILE A 357 -21.37 -25.77 3.52
CA ILE A 357 -20.94 -24.50 4.14
C ILE A 357 -22.06 -23.47 3.99
N TYR A 358 -22.38 -22.78 5.08
CA TYR A 358 -23.48 -21.82 5.15
C TYR A 358 -23.09 -20.58 5.95
N ILE A 359 -23.87 -19.52 5.79
CA ILE A 359 -23.68 -18.24 6.49
C ILE A 359 -24.81 -18.07 7.50
N ARG A 360 -24.46 -17.75 8.75
CA ARG A 360 -25.40 -17.34 9.80
C ARG A 360 -24.78 -16.23 10.63
N ASN A 361 -25.51 -15.13 10.83
CA ASN A 361 -25.04 -13.95 11.55
C ASN A 361 -23.68 -13.44 11.03
N GLY A 362 -23.50 -13.42 9.70
CA GLY A 362 -22.26 -12.97 9.07
C GLY A 362 -21.04 -13.90 9.26
N ARG A 363 -21.23 -15.12 9.77
CA ARG A 363 -20.15 -16.09 9.95
C ARG A 363 -20.42 -17.39 9.18
N LYS A 364 -19.37 -17.92 8.54
CA LYS A 364 -19.41 -19.23 7.87
C LYS A 364 -19.45 -20.35 8.93
N PHE A 365 -20.31 -21.34 8.75
CA PHE A 365 -20.33 -22.56 9.56
C PHE A 365 -20.58 -23.79 8.67
N VAL A 366 -20.14 -24.96 9.14
CA VAL A 366 -20.37 -26.23 8.44
C VAL A 366 -21.65 -26.88 8.98
N GLY A 367 -22.66 -27.01 8.14
CA GLY A 367 -23.86 -27.80 8.43
C GLY A 367 -23.48 -29.28 8.42
N LYS A 368 -23.85 -29.99 9.50
CA LYS A 368 -23.62 -31.44 9.63
C LYS A 368 -24.78 -32.23 9.05
#